data_AF-A0A2D6MML4-F1
#
_entry.id   AF-A0A2D6MML4-F1
#
_cell.length_a   1.000
_cell.length_b   1.000
_cell.length_c   1.000
_cell.angle_alpha   90.00
_cell.angle_beta   90.00
_cell.angle_gamma   90.00
#
_symmetry.space_group_name_H-M   'P 1'
#
loop_
_entity.id
_entity.type
_entity.pdbx_description
1 polymer ?
#
loop_
_entity_poly.entity_id
_entity_poly.type
_entity_poly.pdbx_seq_one_letter_code
_entity_poly.pdbx_strand_id
1 'polypeptide(L)'
;MDSLQDRAALRSILLGLVAALVMMVPSVASVLRINSPGDAALAGALIQDFDGQPIGYFTSQDFLIGLDGFSVSAVGNDLHIDGTWCDDFGTTGNCLDTVSSGAEANDDFDVVFTGAGVTAFGFVLNALDNDWTVETYDTDDNLLNTYVVVSQSPGLTGFDRVGYFGATEALPIQYFTVRSTGNDRALINDFAYVSVPEPNRMMLLGLGLLAIGSSRYGRAGSR
;
A
#
# COMPACT_ATOMS: atom_id res chain seq x y z
N MET A 1 16.71 -41.22 -38.47
CA MET A 1 16.52 -39.80 -38.84
C MET A 1 15.87 -38.99 -37.70
N ASP A 2 15.64 -39.59 -36.52
CA ASP A 2 14.90 -38.96 -35.40
C ASP A 2 15.73 -37.99 -34.54
N SER A 3 17.06 -38.10 -34.53
CA SER A 3 17.95 -37.31 -33.65
C SER A 3 17.95 -35.79 -33.89
N LEU A 4 17.50 -35.32 -35.06
CA LEU A 4 17.51 -33.89 -35.41
C LEU A 4 16.19 -33.19 -35.06
N GLN A 5 15.06 -33.91 -35.06
CA GLN A 5 13.75 -33.35 -34.68
C GLN A 5 13.65 -33.12 -33.17
N ASP A 6 14.19 -34.01 -32.33
CA ASP A 6 14.21 -33.83 -30.88
C ASP A 6 15.03 -32.61 -30.42
N ARG A 7 16.12 -32.32 -31.13
CA ARG A 7 16.98 -31.15 -30.83
C ARG A 7 16.32 -29.82 -31.19
N ALA A 8 15.43 -29.81 -32.18
CA ALA A 8 14.68 -28.61 -32.56
C ALA A 8 13.58 -28.30 -31.54
N ALA A 9 12.85 -29.32 -31.07
CA ALA A 9 11.79 -29.15 -30.06
C ALA A 9 12.34 -28.64 -28.71
N LEU A 10 13.47 -29.20 -28.25
CA LEU A 10 14.13 -28.75 -27.02
C LEU A 10 14.62 -27.29 -27.08
N ARG A 11 15.08 -26.83 -28.25
CA ARG A 11 15.52 -25.43 -28.44
C ARG A 11 14.36 -24.45 -28.39
N SER A 12 13.22 -24.80 -28.99
CA SER A 12 12.02 -23.94 -28.98
C SER A 12 11.42 -23.79 -27.57
N ILE A 13 11.43 -24.85 -26.76
CA ILE A 13 10.98 -24.80 -25.36
C ILE A 13 11.92 -23.93 -24.51
N LEU A 14 13.24 -24.07 -24.70
CA LEU A 14 14.22 -23.24 -23.98
C LEU A 14 14.09 -21.75 -24.33
N LEU A 15 13.91 -21.41 -25.62
CA LEU A 15 13.74 -20.01 -26.03
C LEU A 15 12.45 -19.39 -25.49
N GLY A 16 11.36 -20.16 -25.44
CA GLY A 16 10.09 -19.71 -24.85
C GLY A 16 10.21 -19.44 -23.35
N LEU A 17 10.94 -20.30 -22.62
CA LEU A 17 11.16 -20.13 -21.18
C LEU A 17 12.02 -18.89 -20.87
N VAL A 18 13.05 -18.63 -21.68
CA VAL A 18 13.92 -17.45 -21.53
C VAL A 18 13.16 -16.16 -21.86
N ALA A 19 12.31 -16.15 -22.89
CA ALA A 19 11.50 -14.97 -23.23
C ALA A 19 10.47 -14.62 -22.16
N ALA A 20 9.87 -15.62 -21.51
CA ALA A 20 8.96 -15.40 -20.38
C ALA A 20 9.69 -14.86 -19.13
N LEU A 21 10.94 -15.30 -18.91
CA LEU A 21 11.75 -14.87 -17.76
C LEU A 21 12.28 -13.43 -17.91
N VAL A 22 12.60 -13.00 -19.14
CA VAL A 22 13.09 -11.64 -19.42
C VAL A 22 11.98 -10.58 -19.33
N MET A 23 10.71 -10.95 -19.49
CA MET A 23 9.58 -10.03 -19.25
C MET A 23 9.21 -9.89 -17.76
N MET A 24 9.87 -10.62 -16.86
CA MET A 24 9.72 -10.48 -15.40
C MET A 24 10.83 -9.67 -14.75
N VAL A 25 11.54 -8.81 -15.50
CA VAL A 25 12.43 -7.84 -14.85
C VAL A 25 11.53 -6.89 -14.05
N PRO A 26 11.55 -6.91 -12.71
CA PRO A 26 10.77 -5.97 -11.94
C PRO A 26 11.26 -4.58 -12.31
N SER A 27 10.37 -3.72 -12.80
CA SER A 27 10.66 -2.30 -12.86
C SER A 27 10.93 -1.88 -11.42
N VAL A 28 12.17 -1.50 -11.11
CA VAL A 28 12.49 -0.86 -9.84
C VAL A 28 11.61 0.38 -9.74
N ALA A 29 10.61 0.32 -8.88
CA ALA A 29 9.78 1.48 -8.58
C ALA A 29 10.71 2.59 -8.06
N SER A 30 10.58 3.78 -8.63
CA SER A 30 11.33 4.94 -8.16
C SER A 30 10.73 5.41 -6.85
N VAL A 31 11.56 5.51 -5.80
CA VAL A 31 11.16 6.13 -4.54
C VAL A 31 10.68 7.55 -4.81
N LEU A 32 9.41 7.84 -4.50
CA LEU A 32 8.81 9.14 -4.79
C LEU A 32 7.68 9.46 -3.81
N ARG A 33 7.64 10.71 -3.35
CA ARG A 33 6.46 11.28 -2.68
C ARG A 33 5.37 11.54 -3.72
N ILE A 34 4.20 10.98 -3.50
CA ILE A 34 3.01 11.20 -4.33
C ILE A 34 2.26 12.42 -3.80
N ASN A 35 1.93 13.36 -4.69
CA ASN A 35 1.27 14.62 -4.33
C ASN A 35 -0.12 14.79 -4.96
N SER A 36 -0.64 13.74 -5.61
CA SER A 36 -1.98 13.77 -6.20
C SER A 36 -2.54 12.35 -6.36
N PRO A 37 -3.87 12.17 -6.30
CA PRO A 37 -4.51 10.87 -6.53
C PRO A 37 -4.37 10.37 -7.98
N GLY A 38 -4.03 11.24 -8.93
CA GLY A 38 -3.84 10.89 -10.35
C GLY A 38 -2.44 10.36 -10.70
N ASP A 39 -1.60 10.07 -9.70
CA ASP A 39 -0.24 9.57 -9.93
C ASP A 39 -0.25 8.16 -10.54
N ALA A 40 0.65 7.92 -11.50
CA ALA A 40 0.73 6.64 -12.19
C ALA A 40 1.10 5.47 -11.26
N ALA A 41 1.80 5.73 -10.15
CA ALA A 41 2.11 4.72 -9.16
C ALA A 41 0.86 4.16 -8.45
N LEU A 42 -0.26 4.89 -8.47
CA LEU A 42 -1.56 4.49 -7.92
C LEU A 42 -2.49 3.86 -8.96
N ALA A 43 -2.00 3.57 -10.17
CA ALA A 43 -2.82 2.94 -11.20
C ALA A 43 -3.31 1.56 -10.75
N GLY A 44 -4.63 1.38 -10.70
CA GLY A 44 -5.26 0.14 -10.25
C GLY A 44 -5.38 0.02 -8.72
N ALA A 45 -5.19 1.11 -7.97
CA ALA A 45 -5.38 1.13 -6.53
C ALA A 45 -6.80 0.74 -6.11
N LEU A 46 -6.88 0.05 -4.97
CA LEU A 46 -8.10 -0.08 -4.18
C LEU A 46 -8.26 1.20 -3.35
N ILE A 47 -9.50 1.67 -3.18
CA ILE A 47 -9.81 2.93 -2.48
C ILE A 47 -10.75 2.63 -1.31
N GLN A 48 -10.36 3.06 -0.11
CA GLN A 48 -11.22 3.12 1.07
C GLN A 48 -11.68 4.56 1.29
N ASP A 49 -12.98 4.80 1.10
CA ASP A 49 -13.65 6.10 1.23
C ASP A 49 -14.34 6.31 2.58
N PHE A 50 -14.27 5.33 3.48
CA PHE A 50 -14.88 5.31 4.81
C PHE A 50 -16.42 5.43 4.88
N ASP A 51 -17.12 5.73 3.79
CA ASP A 51 -18.58 5.93 3.73
C ASP A 51 -19.39 4.73 4.24
N GLY A 52 -18.85 3.52 4.06
CA GLY A 52 -19.45 2.27 4.55
C GLY A 52 -19.11 1.93 6.00
N GLN A 53 -18.24 2.70 6.66
CA GLN A 53 -17.72 2.38 7.98
C GLN A 53 -18.64 2.89 9.10
N PRO A 54 -18.76 2.16 10.22
CA PRO A 54 -19.50 2.64 11.39
C PRO A 54 -18.85 3.90 11.95
N ILE A 55 -19.64 4.96 12.16
CA ILE A 55 -19.23 6.17 12.88
C ILE A 55 -18.95 5.79 14.33
N GLY A 56 -17.79 6.22 14.86
CA GLY A 56 -17.41 5.94 16.24
C GLY A 56 -15.91 5.97 16.47
N TYR A 57 -15.55 5.96 17.76
CA TYR A 57 -14.16 6.00 18.20
C TYR A 57 -13.55 4.59 18.27
N PHE A 58 -12.27 4.48 17.94
CA PHE A 58 -11.55 3.22 17.97
C PHE A 58 -10.06 3.43 18.30
N THR A 59 -9.45 2.43 18.93
CA THR A 59 -7.99 2.39 19.14
C THR A 59 -7.29 1.57 18.07
N SER A 60 -7.99 0.60 17.48
CA SER A 60 -7.54 -0.17 16.32
C SER A 60 -8.73 -0.62 15.49
N GLN A 61 -8.65 -0.50 14.16
CA GLN A 61 -9.71 -0.92 13.24
C GLN A 61 -9.14 -1.40 11.89
N ASP A 62 -9.72 -2.48 11.38
CA ASP A 62 -9.41 -3.03 10.05
C ASP A 62 -10.34 -2.45 8.99
N PHE A 63 -9.77 -2.05 7.86
CA PHE A 63 -10.47 -1.57 6.68
C PHE A 63 -10.16 -2.49 5.49
N LEU A 64 -11.05 -3.47 5.28
CA LEU A 64 -10.84 -4.53 4.28
C LEU A 64 -11.69 -4.30 3.02
N ILE A 65 -11.08 -4.57 1.87
CA ILE A 65 -11.73 -4.65 0.55
C ILE A 65 -11.45 -6.05 0.01
N GLY A 66 -12.37 -6.98 0.30
CA GLY A 66 -12.16 -8.39 -0.01
C GLY A 66 -11.14 -9.03 0.92
N LEU A 67 -10.01 -9.51 0.37
CA LEU A 67 -8.89 -10.09 1.14
C LEU A 67 -7.76 -9.09 1.39
N ASP A 68 -7.80 -7.95 0.68
CA ASP A 68 -6.85 -6.87 0.80
C ASP A 68 -7.39 -5.81 1.77
N GLY A 69 -6.51 -4.91 2.23
CA GLY A 69 -6.86 -3.89 3.20
C GLY A 69 -5.69 -3.47 4.07
N PHE A 70 -6.02 -2.69 5.08
CA PHE A 70 -5.09 -2.21 6.09
C PHE A 70 -5.77 -2.12 7.45
N SER A 71 -4.97 -2.13 8.50
CA SER A 71 -5.40 -1.78 9.86
C SER A 71 -4.85 -0.41 10.21
N VAL A 72 -5.62 0.38 10.94
CA VAL A 72 -5.17 1.64 11.55
C VAL A 72 -5.14 1.44 13.06
N SER A 73 -4.03 1.81 13.69
CA SER A 73 -3.88 1.76 15.15
C SER A 73 -3.43 3.11 15.68
N ALA A 74 -4.16 3.65 16.64
CA ALA A 74 -3.84 4.91 17.28
C ALA A 74 -2.63 4.76 18.22
N VAL A 75 -1.73 5.74 18.23
CA VAL A 75 -0.56 5.78 19.11
C VAL A 75 -0.87 6.74 20.26
N GLY A 76 -1.72 6.29 21.17
CA GLY A 76 -2.16 7.09 22.32
C GLY A 76 -3.63 6.86 22.65
N ASN A 77 -4.45 7.91 22.46
CA ASN A 77 -5.90 7.86 22.64
C ASN A 77 -6.57 7.12 21.46
N ASP A 78 -7.88 7.28 21.30
CA ASP A 78 -8.63 6.79 20.15
C ASP A 78 -8.57 7.74 18.95
N LEU A 79 -8.86 7.20 17.77
CA LEU A 79 -9.20 7.90 16.53
C LEU A 79 -10.71 7.79 16.32
N HIS A 80 -11.22 8.50 15.32
CA HIS A 80 -12.65 8.57 15.07
C HIS A 80 -12.95 8.35 13.58
N ILE A 81 -13.95 7.52 13.27
CA ILE A 81 -14.66 7.64 11.98
C ILE A 81 -15.73 8.70 12.19
N ASP A 82 -15.55 9.87 11.60
CA ASP A 82 -16.51 10.98 11.66
C ASP A 82 -17.35 11.04 10.38
N GLY A 83 -18.55 11.61 10.48
CA GLY A 83 -19.39 11.95 9.34
C GLY A 83 -20.01 13.35 9.44
N THR A 84 -19.51 14.18 10.38
CA THR A 84 -20.05 15.52 10.66
C THR A 84 -19.21 16.61 10.02
N TRP A 85 -17.89 16.51 10.14
CA TRP A 85 -16.92 17.54 9.79
C TRP A 85 -16.14 17.22 8.52
N CYS A 86 -16.32 16.03 7.94
CA CYS A 86 -15.66 15.63 6.70
C CYS A 86 -16.08 16.53 5.53
N ASP A 87 -17.37 16.86 5.45
CA ASP A 87 -17.92 17.73 4.39
C ASP A 87 -17.35 19.15 4.42
N ASP A 88 -16.96 19.62 5.61
CA ASP A 88 -16.44 20.96 5.80
C ASP A 88 -15.11 21.18 5.07
N PHE A 89 -14.32 20.15 4.79
CA PHE A 89 -13.03 20.30 4.12
C PHE A 89 -12.98 19.68 2.72
N GLY A 90 -14.10 19.74 1.99
CA GLY A 90 -14.14 19.33 0.59
C GLY A 90 -14.10 17.82 0.35
N THR A 91 -14.22 17.01 1.41
CA THR A 91 -14.61 15.60 1.28
C THR A 91 -16.12 15.46 1.37
N THR A 92 -16.67 14.26 1.15
CA THR A 92 -18.09 13.98 1.39
C THR A 92 -18.23 12.72 2.22
N GLY A 93 -19.25 12.65 3.06
CA GLY A 93 -19.61 11.42 3.78
C GLY A 93 -18.74 11.20 5.01
N ASN A 94 -18.21 9.99 5.19
CA ASN A 94 -17.39 9.67 6.35
C ASN A 94 -15.90 9.85 6.06
N CYS A 95 -15.11 10.06 7.10
CA CYS A 95 -13.66 10.15 7.01
C CYS A 95 -13.00 9.70 8.32
N LEU A 96 -11.70 9.40 8.23
CA LEU A 96 -10.88 9.18 9.41
C LEU A 96 -10.48 10.55 9.99
N ASP A 97 -10.86 10.80 11.24
CA ASP A 97 -10.64 12.03 11.97
C ASP A 97 -9.67 11.78 13.12
N THR A 98 -8.58 12.55 13.17
CA THR A 98 -7.55 12.44 14.21
C THR A 98 -7.94 13.18 15.50
N VAL A 99 -9.21 13.04 15.90
CA VAL A 99 -9.72 13.54 17.17
C VAL A 99 -10.10 12.37 18.09
N SER A 100 -9.74 12.50 19.35
CA SER A 100 -10.09 11.54 20.39
C SER A 100 -11.47 11.82 21.00
N SER A 101 -12.03 10.85 21.71
CA SER A 101 -13.31 10.96 22.42
C SER A 101 -13.31 12.02 23.53
N GLY A 102 -12.12 12.49 23.95
CA GLY A 102 -11.94 13.64 24.84
C GLY A 102 -12.03 15.00 24.15
N ALA A 103 -12.29 15.04 22.83
CA ALA A 103 -12.19 16.22 21.98
C ALA A 103 -10.77 16.81 21.87
N GLU A 104 -9.75 15.99 22.18
CA GLU A 104 -8.34 16.34 22.02
C GLU A 104 -7.81 15.75 20.70
N ALA A 105 -6.93 16.50 20.04
CA ALA A 105 -6.09 16.04 18.95
C ALA A 105 -5.38 14.70 19.23
N ASN A 106 -5.33 13.80 18.24
CA ASN A 106 -4.60 12.54 18.27
C ASN A 106 -4.08 12.15 16.87
N ASP A 107 -3.03 12.82 16.42
CA ASP A 107 -2.49 12.68 15.06
C ASP A 107 -1.45 11.57 14.89
N ASP A 108 -1.12 10.87 15.97
CA ASP A 108 -0.15 9.79 15.92
C ASP A 108 -0.88 8.47 15.69
N PHE A 109 -0.61 7.83 14.56
CA PHE A 109 -1.19 6.53 14.24
C PHE A 109 -0.29 5.71 13.32
N ASP A 110 -0.52 4.41 13.32
CA ASP A 110 0.17 3.44 12.50
C ASP A 110 -0.81 2.79 11.53
N VAL A 111 -0.36 2.52 10.31
CA VAL A 111 -1.15 1.81 9.30
C VAL A 111 -0.37 0.60 8.83
N VAL A 112 -0.96 -0.59 8.99
CA VAL A 112 -0.35 -1.86 8.58
C VAL A 112 -1.17 -2.48 7.46
N PHE A 113 -0.54 -2.71 6.31
CA PHE A 113 -1.18 -3.34 5.17
C PHE A 113 -1.26 -4.86 5.37
N THR A 114 -2.32 -5.46 4.82
CA THR A 114 -2.47 -6.92 4.76
C THR A 114 -1.59 -7.55 3.67
N GLY A 115 -1.48 -8.88 3.68
CA GLY A 115 -0.75 -9.62 2.64
C GLY A 115 0.74 -9.31 2.61
N ALA A 116 1.29 -9.14 1.40
CA ALA A 116 2.71 -8.83 1.16
C ALA A 116 3.01 -7.31 1.15
N GLY A 117 2.09 -6.48 1.64
CA GLY A 117 2.20 -5.03 1.60
C GLY A 117 1.76 -4.41 0.27
N VAL A 118 2.16 -3.17 0.04
CA VAL A 118 1.74 -2.36 -1.11
C VAL A 118 2.94 -1.79 -1.86
N THR A 119 2.80 -1.56 -3.16
CA THR A 119 3.84 -0.87 -3.96
C THR A 119 3.73 0.65 -3.89
N ALA A 120 2.53 1.14 -3.61
CA ALA A 120 2.24 2.56 -3.43
C ALA A 120 0.99 2.72 -2.57
N PHE A 121 0.91 3.84 -1.85
CA PHE A 121 -0.31 4.29 -1.20
C PHE A 121 -0.42 5.80 -1.26
N GLY A 122 -1.61 6.32 -0.98
CA GLY A 122 -1.82 7.73 -0.69
C GLY A 122 -3.24 8.00 -0.22
N PHE A 123 -3.48 9.19 0.31
CA PHE A 123 -4.76 9.60 0.86
C PHE A 123 -4.93 11.11 0.76
N VAL A 124 -6.20 11.53 0.72
CA VAL A 124 -6.58 12.93 0.88
C VAL A 124 -6.35 13.31 2.33
N LEU A 125 -5.72 14.46 2.55
CA LEU A 125 -5.38 14.97 3.88
C LEU A 125 -5.82 16.43 3.99
N ASN A 126 -6.70 16.68 4.96
CA ASN A 126 -7.29 17.98 5.17
C ASN A 126 -7.03 18.49 6.60
N ALA A 127 -7.16 19.80 6.77
CA ALA A 127 -7.09 20.49 8.06
C ALA A 127 -5.76 20.33 8.83
N LEU A 128 -4.64 20.04 8.15
CA LEU A 128 -3.32 19.85 8.78
C LEU A 128 -2.66 21.19 9.20
N ASP A 129 -2.60 21.52 10.49
CA ASP A 129 -1.97 22.74 11.04
C ASP A 129 -0.51 22.53 11.45
N ASN A 130 -0.08 21.29 11.69
CA ASN A 130 1.29 20.95 12.08
C ASN A 130 1.96 20.03 11.06
N ASP A 131 3.29 20.09 10.98
CA ASP A 131 4.02 19.16 10.13
C ASP A 131 3.88 17.72 10.68
N TRP A 132 3.57 16.79 9.78
CA TRP A 132 3.62 15.36 10.06
C TRP A 132 4.88 14.73 9.50
N THR A 133 5.48 13.84 10.28
CA THR A 133 6.51 12.92 9.83
C THR A 133 5.86 11.59 9.47
N VAL A 134 6.09 11.13 8.25
CA VAL A 134 5.62 9.82 7.79
C VAL A 134 6.81 8.94 7.49
N GLU A 135 6.88 7.77 8.13
CA GLU A 135 7.96 6.79 7.93
C GLU A 135 7.39 5.51 7.35
N THR A 136 7.99 5.00 6.27
CA THR A 136 7.57 3.79 5.57
C THR A 136 8.51 2.64 5.90
N TYR A 137 7.97 1.43 6.06
CA TYR A 137 8.74 0.25 6.46
C TYR A 137 8.38 -0.97 5.64
N ASP A 138 9.35 -1.88 5.48
CA ASP A 138 9.14 -3.20 4.88
C ASP A 138 8.70 -4.25 5.90
N THR A 139 8.60 -5.51 5.46
CA THR A 139 8.14 -6.64 6.27
C THR A 139 9.13 -7.07 7.37
N ASP A 140 10.38 -6.63 7.28
CA ASP A 140 11.46 -6.93 8.23
C ASP A 140 11.73 -5.74 9.18
N ASP A 141 10.79 -4.79 9.27
CA ASP A 141 10.88 -3.53 10.03
C ASP A 141 12.04 -2.62 9.59
N ASN A 142 12.55 -2.75 8.36
CA ASN A 142 13.54 -1.82 7.85
C ASN A 142 12.86 -0.53 7.40
N LEU A 143 13.39 0.61 7.86
CA LEU A 143 12.99 1.93 7.36
C LEU A 143 13.32 2.04 5.87
N LEU A 144 12.29 2.24 5.05
CA LEU A 144 12.41 2.50 3.62
C LEU A 144 12.68 3.98 3.37
N ASN A 145 11.88 4.85 3.97
CA ASN A 145 12.02 6.29 3.82
C ASN A 145 11.31 7.09 4.92
N THR A 146 11.68 8.37 5.02
CA THR A 146 11.03 9.36 5.89
C THR A 146 10.58 10.56 5.06
N TYR A 147 9.32 10.93 5.21
CA TYR A 147 8.69 12.06 4.55
C TYR A 147 8.23 13.09 5.56
N VAL A 148 8.22 14.36 5.14
CA VAL A 148 7.56 15.44 5.87
C VAL A 148 6.36 15.92 5.07
N VAL A 149 5.18 15.85 5.67
CA VAL A 149 3.97 16.51 5.18
C VAL A 149 3.93 17.87 5.83
N VAL A 150 4.17 18.90 5.04
CA VAL A 150 4.23 20.29 5.52
C VAL A 150 2.83 20.76 5.87
N SER A 151 2.73 21.46 6.99
CA SER A 151 1.52 22.15 7.44
C SER A 151 0.88 22.98 6.32
N GLN A 152 -0.44 22.95 6.28
CA GLN A 152 -1.25 23.80 5.40
C GLN A 152 -1.42 25.21 5.97
N SER A 153 -1.05 25.43 7.24
CA SER A 153 -1.24 26.67 7.99
C SER A 153 0.08 27.46 8.13
N PRO A 154 0.05 28.80 8.13
CA PRO A 154 -1.11 29.68 7.93
C PRO A 154 -1.46 29.90 6.44
N GLY A 155 -0.85 29.14 5.52
CA GLY A 155 -0.93 29.38 4.07
C GLY A 155 -2.32 29.15 3.45
N LEU A 156 -3.12 28.26 4.05
CA LEU A 156 -4.49 27.94 3.69
C LEU A 156 -5.37 28.19 4.93
N THR A 157 -6.53 28.83 4.74
CA THR A 157 -7.44 29.20 5.83
C THR A 157 -8.84 28.63 5.60
N GLY A 158 -9.50 28.23 6.68
CA GLY A 158 -10.87 27.70 6.60
C GLY A 158 -10.91 26.35 5.89
N PHE A 159 -11.95 26.17 5.08
CA PHE A 159 -12.31 24.91 4.44
C PHE A 159 -11.49 24.56 3.19
N ASP A 160 -10.65 25.48 2.71
CA ASP A 160 -9.75 25.27 1.56
C ASP A 160 -8.47 24.51 1.92
N ARG A 161 -8.37 24.01 3.16
CA ARG A 161 -7.22 23.27 3.70
C ARG A 161 -7.25 21.81 3.22
N VAL A 162 -6.99 21.62 1.93
CA VAL A 162 -7.05 20.32 1.25
C VAL A 162 -5.69 19.97 0.66
N GLY A 163 -5.28 18.72 0.84
CA GLY A 163 -4.00 18.21 0.39
C GLY A 163 -4.05 16.74 0.03
N TYR A 164 -2.93 16.25 -0.47
CA TYR A 164 -2.73 14.84 -0.77
C TYR A 164 -1.34 14.44 -0.31
N PHE A 165 -1.26 13.26 0.30
CA PHE A 165 0.01 12.62 0.59
C PHE A 165 -0.03 11.18 0.11
N GLY A 166 1.07 10.72 -0.44
CA GLY A 166 1.32 9.32 -0.67
C GLY A 166 2.79 9.03 -0.87
N ALA A 167 3.10 7.75 -1.00
CA ALA A 167 4.46 7.29 -1.19
C ALA A 167 4.47 6.04 -2.09
N THR A 168 5.56 5.89 -2.82
CA THR A 168 5.96 4.65 -3.45
C THR A 168 7.43 4.43 -3.17
N GLU A 169 7.80 3.16 -3.00
CA GLU A 169 9.14 2.74 -2.58
C GLU A 169 9.70 1.68 -3.53
N ALA A 170 11.02 1.46 -3.47
CA ALA A 170 11.67 0.41 -4.26
C ALA A 170 11.35 -1.02 -3.76
N LEU A 171 10.95 -1.15 -2.49
CA LEU A 171 10.49 -2.39 -1.86
C LEU A 171 9.02 -2.25 -1.43
N PRO A 172 8.28 -3.36 -1.30
CA PRO A 172 6.92 -3.33 -0.76
C PRO A 172 6.86 -2.65 0.62
N ILE A 173 5.90 -1.76 0.77
CA ILE A 173 5.60 -1.07 2.02
C ILE A 173 4.66 -1.98 2.82
N GLN A 174 5.14 -2.50 3.95
CA GLN A 174 4.33 -3.32 4.86
C GLN A 174 3.49 -2.45 5.79
N TYR A 175 4.07 -1.37 6.29
CA TYR A 175 3.39 -0.42 7.16
C TYR A 175 4.02 0.97 7.04
N PHE A 176 3.29 1.97 7.51
CA PHE A 176 3.85 3.29 7.75
C PHE A 176 3.33 3.87 9.06
N THR A 177 4.09 4.80 9.60
CA THR A 177 3.75 5.51 10.83
C THR A 177 3.59 6.99 10.55
N VAL A 178 2.59 7.61 11.17
CA VAL A 178 2.38 9.06 11.15
C VAL A 178 2.64 9.61 12.53
N ARG A 179 3.51 10.63 12.62
CA ARG A 179 3.84 11.31 13.88
C ARG A 179 3.75 12.81 13.70
N SER A 180 3.01 13.47 14.57
CA SER A 180 2.90 14.92 14.61
C SER A 180 3.87 15.53 15.62
N THR A 181 4.33 16.75 15.35
CA THR A 181 5.17 17.52 16.28
C THR A 181 4.36 18.35 17.29
N GLY A 182 3.03 18.26 17.24
CA GLY A 182 2.10 18.95 18.14
C GLY A 182 0.70 18.36 18.11
N ASN A 183 -0.21 19.00 18.84
CA ASN A 183 -1.64 18.65 18.82
C ASN A 183 -2.30 19.33 17.62
N ASP A 184 -2.67 18.55 16.62
CA ASP A 184 -3.38 18.95 15.41
C ASP A 184 -4.68 18.13 15.25
N ARG A 185 -5.56 18.55 14.35
CA ARG A 185 -6.66 17.70 13.92
C ARG A 185 -6.68 17.70 12.41
N ALA A 186 -6.49 16.54 11.83
CA ALA A 186 -6.56 16.31 10.42
C ALA A 186 -7.67 15.32 10.08
N LEU A 187 -8.20 15.48 8.86
CA LEU A 187 -9.20 14.59 8.29
C LEU A 187 -8.57 13.86 7.11
N ILE A 188 -8.71 12.54 7.09
CA ILE A 188 -8.14 11.64 6.09
C ILE A 188 -9.29 10.95 5.36
N ASN A 189 -9.24 10.98 4.03
CA ASN A 189 -10.21 10.29 3.18
C ASN A 189 -9.55 9.70 1.92
N ASP A 190 -10.31 8.95 1.12
CA ASP A 190 -9.90 8.35 -0.15
C ASP A 190 -8.55 7.64 -0.05
N PHE A 191 -8.43 6.74 0.93
CA PHE A 191 -7.21 5.99 1.16
C PHE A 191 -7.00 4.99 0.02
N ALA A 192 -6.09 5.32 -0.90
CA ALA A 192 -5.75 4.55 -2.07
C ALA A 192 -4.48 3.71 -1.83
N TYR A 193 -4.49 2.45 -2.23
CA TYR A 193 -3.31 1.59 -2.16
C TYR A 193 -3.27 0.54 -3.27
N VAL A 194 -2.06 0.18 -3.70
CA VAL A 194 -1.82 -0.84 -4.73
C VAL A 194 -1.18 -2.06 -4.08
N SER A 195 -1.98 -3.11 -3.83
CA SER A 195 -1.51 -4.36 -3.25
C SER A 195 -0.40 -5.01 -4.10
N VAL A 196 0.63 -5.53 -3.45
CA VAL A 196 1.60 -6.40 -4.12
C VAL A 196 0.91 -7.74 -4.41
N PRO A 197 0.82 -8.17 -5.69
CA PRO A 197 0.15 -9.42 -6.01
C PRO A 197 0.83 -10.61 -5.33
N GLU A 198 0.07 -11.35 -4.52
CA GLU A 198 0.57 -12.62 -4.02
C GLU A 198 0.78 -13.60 -5.18
N PRO A 199 1.89 -14.36 -5.22
CA PRO A 199 2.07 -15.39 -6.22
C PRO A 199 0.91 -16.38 -6.17
N ASN A 200 0.17 -16.50 -7.28
CA ASN A 200 -1.00 -17.38 -7.33
C ASN A 200 -0.60 -18.79 -6.87
N ARG A 201 -1.26 -19.30 -5.83
CA ARG A 201 -0.98 -20.62 -5.24
C ARG A 201 -1.02 -21.75 -6.30
N MET A 202 -1.86 -21.61 -7.32
CA MET A 202 -1.94 -22.54 -8.45
C MET A 202 -0.70 -22.46 -9.35
N MET A 203 -0.15 -21.26 -9.54
CA MET A 203 1.12 -21.08 -10.25
C MET A 203 2.27 -21.71 -9.48
N LEU A 204 2.36 -21.47 -8.17
CA LEU A 204 3.37 -22.10 -7.30
C LEU A 204 3.24 -23.63 -7.31
N LEU A 205 2.02 -24.16 -7.23
CA LEU A 205 1.76 -25.59 -7.33
C LEU A 205 2.20 -26.16 -8.69
N GLY A 206 1.85 -25.48 -9.78
CA GLY A 206 2.26 -25.87 -11.14
C GLY A 206 3.78 -25.90 -11.30
N LEU A 207 4.48 -24.85 -10.83
CA LEU A 207 5.93 -24.79 -10.82
C LEU A 207 6.55 -25.89 -9.96
N GLY A 208 5.97 -26.16 -8.78
CA GLY A 208 6.38 -27.25 -7.91
C GLY A 208 6.27 -28.62 -8.59
N LEU A 209 5.16 -28.88 -9.29
CA LEU A 209 4.96 -30.13 -10.03
C LEU A 209 5.95 -30.27 -11.20
N LEU A 210 6.25 -29.18 -11.92
CA LEU A 210 7.25 -29.18 -13.00
C LEU A 210 8.67 -29.45 -12.48
N ALA A 211 9.05 -28.88 -11.34
CA ALA A 211 10.33 -29.14 -10.69
C ALA A 211 10.46 -30.61 -10.26
N ILE A 212 9.39 -31.20 -9.71
CA ILE A 212 9.38 -32.62 -9.34
C ILE A 212 9.47 -33.51 -10.59
N GLY A 213 8.73 -33.19 -11.65
CA GLY A 213 8.74 -33.97 -12.90
C GLY A 213 10.11 -33.99 -13.59
N SER A 214 10.79 -32.84 -13.65
CA SER A 214 12.12 -32.70 -14.25
C SER A 214 13.23 -33.39 -13.46
N SER A 215 13.13 -33.42 -12.12
CA SER A 215 14.12 -34.09 -11.26
C SER A 215 14.27 -35.60 -11.52
N ARG A 216 13.24 -36.25 -12.05
CA ARG A 216 13.26 -37.71 -12.35
C ARG A 216 13.93 -38.03 -13.69
N TYR A 217 13.89 -37.12 -14.66
CA TYR A 217 14.46 -37.34 -15.99
C TYR A 217 15.99 -37.25 -16.03
N GLY A 218 16.61 -36.45 -15.14
CA GLY A 218 18.07 -36.33 -15.08
C GLY A 218 18.80 -37.60 -14.59
N ARG A 219 18.10 -38.54 -13.95
CA ARG A 219 18.71 -39.73 -13.34
C ARG A 219 18.75 -40.96 -14.25
N ALA A 220 18.07 -40.93 -15.40
CA ALA A 220 17.93 -42.08 -16.29
C ALA A 220 19.02 -42.18 -17.39
N GLY A 221 19.87 -41.16 -17.55
CA GLY A 221 20.84 -41.08 -18.66
C GLY A 221 22.31 -41.37 -18.30
N SER A 222 22.62 -41.87 -17.10
CA SER A 222 23.99 -42.22 -16.69
C SER A 222 24.18 -43.72 -16.58
N ARG A 223 24.27 -44.42 -17.73
CA ARG A 223 24.83 -45.77 -17.83
C ARG A 223 25.58 -45.93 -19.14
#